data_AF-A0A3D1DZY2-F1
#
_entry.id   AF-A0A3D1DZY2-F1
#
_cell.length_a   1.000
_cell.length_b   1.000
_cell.length_c   1.000
_cell.angle_alpha   90.00
_cell.angle_beta   90.00
_cell.angle_gamma   90.00
#
_symmetry.space_group_name_H-M   'P 1'
#
loop_
_entity.id
_entity.type
_entity.pdbx_description
1 polymer ?
#
loop_
_entity_poly.entity_id
_entity_poly.type
_entity_poly.pdbx_seq_one_letter_code
_entity_poly.pdbx_strand_id
1 'polypeptide(L)' 'DPLKFRDSRKYADRLKDTRAKTGVNDAIAVAHGRIGGHKAVIAAFDFRFMGGSMGR' A
#
# COMPACT_ATOMS: atom_id res chain seq x y z
N ASP A 1 -5.33 -18.06 23.56
CA ASP A 1 -5.21 -18.55 22.17
C ASP A 1 -4.33 -19.80 22.17
N PRO A 2 -4.88 -21.00 21.90
CA PRO A 2 -4.13 -22.26 21.88
C PRO A 2 -3.05 -22.33 20.77
N LEU A 3 -3.01 -21.37 19.84
CA LEU A 3 -2.02 -21.36 18.75
C LEU A 3 -0.78 -20.49 19.03
N LYS A 4 -0.77 -19.66 20.09
CA LYS A 4 0.35 -18.74 20.43
C LYS A 4 0.99 -18.09 19.17
N PHE A 5 0.20 -17.79 18.13
CA PHE A 5 0.74 -17.31 16.87
C PHE A 5 1.16 -15.86 17.07
N ARG A 6 2.47 -15.63 17.09
CA ARG A 6 3.06 -14.30 17.12
C ARG A 6 3.54 -14.02 15.71
N ASP A 7 2.81 -13.15 15.00
CA ASP A 7 3.22 -12.66 13.68
C ASP A 7 4.70 -12.23 13.76
N SER A 8 5.53 -12.75 12.85
CA SER A 8 7.00 -12.72 12.97
C SER A 8 7.58 -11.32 12.81
N ARG A 9 6.79 -10.34 12.34
CA ARG A 9 7.16 -8.92 12.25
C ARG A 9 5.97 -8.01 12.56
N LYS A 10 6.21 -6.96 13.35
CA LYS A 10 5.20 -5.93 13.62
C LYS A 10 4.81 -5.26 12.30
N TYR A 11 3.53 -4.90 12.14
CA TYR A 11 3.03 -4.18 10.96
C TYR A 11 3.82 -2.90 10.67
N ALA A 12 4.22 -2.16 11.72
CA ALA A 12 5.05 -0.97 11.59
C ALA A 12 6.44 -1.25 10.99
N ASP A 13 7.03 -2.41 11.30
CA ASP A 13 8.32 -2.82 10.75
C ASP A 13 8.17 -3.21 9.28
N ARG A 14 7.07 -3.89 8.93
CA ARG A 14 6.70 -4.19 7.54
C ARG A 14 6.48 -2.90 6.72
N LEU A 15 5.80 -1.92 7.31
CA LEU A 15 5.55 -0.62 6.67
C LEU A 15 6.86 0.14 6.38
N LYS A 16 7.81 0.14 7.32
CA LYS A 16 9.14 0.74 7.13
C LYS A 16 9.93 0.03 6.03
N ASP A 17 9.99 -1.29 6.07
CA ASP A 17 10.68 -2.11 5.06
C ASP A 17 10.08 -1.90 3.66
N THR A 18 8.76 -1.86 3.55
CA THR A 18 8.07 -1.64 2.28
C THR A 18 8.35 -0.24 1.75
N ARG A 19 8.22 0.81 2.57
CA ARG A 19 8.57 2.18 2.17
C ARG A 19 10.02 2.28 1.69
N ALA A 20 10.96 1.63 2.39
CA ALA A 20 12.36 1.62 2.01
C ALA A 20 12.62 0.91 0.67
N LYS A 21 11.86 -0.15 0.37
CA LYS A 21 12.02 -0.95 -0.86
C LYS A 21 11.30 -0.35 -2.07
N THR A 22 10.13 0.24 -1.88
CA THR A 22 9.28 0.70 -3.00
C THR A 22 9.39 2.20 -3.23
N GLY A 23 9.88 2.97 -2.25
CA GLY A 23 9.90 4.44 -2.29
C GLY A 23 8.52 5.08 -2.22
N VAL A 24 7.44 4.29 -2.14
CA VAL A 24 6.06 4.79 -2.07
C VAL A 24 5.56 4.77 -0.63
N ASN A 25 4.78 5.80 -0.28
CA ASN A 25 4.27 6.01 1.07
C ASN A 25 2.99 5.24 1.38
N ASP A 26 2.32 4.72 0.37
CA ASP A 26 1.02 4.05 0.52
C ASP A 26 0.83 2.98 -0.57
N ALA A 27 -0.14 2.09 -0.34
CA ALA A 27 -0.57 1.07 -1.28
C ALA A 27 -1.34 1.64 -2.47
N ILE A 28 -1.76 2.91 -2.41
CA ILE A 28 -2.53 3.57 -3.46
C ILE A 28 -1.80 4.83 -3.92
N ALA A 29 -1.61 4.95 -5.24
CA ALA A 29 -1.24 6.20 -5.89
C ALA A 29 -2.50 6.86 -6.47
N VAL A 30 -2.69 8.15 -6.20
CA VAL A 30 -3.81 8.93 -6.75
C VAL A 30 -3.26 10.01 -7.68
N ALA A 31 -3.88 10.16 -8.85
CA ALA A 31 -3.55 11.19 -9.83
C ALA A 31 -4.82 11.82 -10.38
N HIS A 32 -4.72 13.08 -10.82
CA HIS A 32 -5.81 13.79 -11.50
C HIS A 32 -5.33 14.30 -12.86
N GLY A 33 -6.21 14.29 -13.86
CA GLY A 33 -5.84 14.68 -15.22
C GLY A 33 -7.00 14.62 -16.18
N ARG A 34 -6.69 14.36 -17.46
CA ARG A 34 -7.69 14.16 -18.50
C ARG A 34 -7.54 12.78 -19.15
N ILE A 35 -8.65 12.10 -19.37
CA ILE A 35 -8.74 10.87 -20.18
C ILE A 35 -9.64 11.20 -21.37
N GLY A 36 -9.12 11.10 -22.60
CA GLY A 36 -9.87 11.50 -23.79
C GLY A 36 -10.38 12.95 -23.76
N GLY A 37 -9.67 13.85 -23.07
CA GLY A 37 -10.06 15.25 -22.89
C GLY A 37 -11.01 15.54 -21.70
N HIS A 38 -11.61 14.51 -21.09
CA HIS A 38 -12.49 14.66 -19.93
C HIS A 38 -11.72 14.63 -18.62
N LYS A 39 -12.06 15.52 -17.67
CA LYS A 39 -11.43 15.52 -16.34
C LYS A 39 -11.70 14.20 -15.62
N ALA A 40 -10.65 13.59 -15.08
CA ALA A 40 -10.73 12.32 -14.38
C ALA A 40 -9.78 12.30 -13.17
N VAL A 41 -10.13 11.49 -12.18
CA VAL A 41 -9.26 11.10 -11.07
C VAL A 41 -9.02 9.59 -11.17
N ILE A 42 -7.77 9.18 -11.01
CA ILE A 42 -7.33 7.79 -11.10
C ILE A 42 -6.70 7.41 -9.77
N ALA A 43 -7.08 6.24 -9.25
CA ALA A 43 -6.41 5.59 -8.13
C ALA A 43 -5.91 4.22 -8.59
N ALA A 44 -4.64 3.91 -8.34
CA ALA A 44 -4.04 2.64 -8.68
C ALA A 44 -3.41 2.00 -7.45
N PHE A 45 -3.74 0.73 -7.22
CA PHE A 45 -3.14 -0.07 -6.15
C PHE A 45 -1.78 -0.61 -6.59
N ASP A 46 -0.76 -0.37 -5.79
CA ASP A 46 0.53 -1.03 -5.94
C ASP A 46 0.56 -2.29 -5.06
N PHE A 47 0.36 -3.45 -5.68
CA PHE A 47 0.42 -4.75 -5.01
C PHE A 47 1.78 -5.03 -4.36
N ARG A 48 2.85 -4.36 -4.78
CA ARG A 48 4.18 -4.48 -4.15
C ARG A 48 4.19 -3.88 -2.75
N PHE A 49 3.22 -3.01 -2.42
CA PHE A 49 3.02 -2.50 -1.08
C PHE A 49 2.22 -3.48 -0.23
N MET A 50 2.92 -4.44 0.38
CA MET A 50 2.34 -5.39 1.33
C MET A 50 1.09 -6.13 0.80
N GLY A 51 1.05 -6.45 -0.50
CA GLY A 51 -0.08 -7.13 -1.12
C GLY A 51 -1.33 -6.26 -1.29
N GLY A 52 -1.18 -4.94 -1.29
CA GLY A 52 -2.31 -4.00 -1.36
C GLY A 52 -3.08 -3.85 -0.04
N SER A 53 -2.47 -4.24 1.09
CA SER A 53 -3.16 -4.20 2.38
C SER A 53 -3.47 -2.75 2.81
N MET A 54 -4.75 -2.41 2.93
CA MET A 54 -5.21 -1.20 3.61
C MET A 54 -5.27 -1.50 5.11
N GLY A 55 -4.23 -1.09 5.84
CA GLY A 55 -4.20 -1.16 7.30
C GLY A 55 -4.95 0.01 7.91
N ARG A 56 -5.63 -0.26 9.03
CA ARG A 56 -6.37 0.73 9.84
C ARG A 56 -5.51 1.90 10.31
#